data_AF-A0A243W4L3-F1
#
_entry.id   AF-A0A243W4L3-F1
#
_cell.length_a   1.000
_cell.length_b   1.000
_cell.length_c   1.000
_cell.angle_alpha   90.00
_cell.angle_beta   90.00
_cell.angle_gamma   90.00
#
_symmetry.space_group_name_H-M   'P 1'
#
loop_
_entity.id
_entity.type
_entity.pdbx_description
1 polymer ?
#
loop_
_entity_poly.entity_id
_entity_poly.type
_entity_poly.pdbx_seq_one_letter_code
_entity_poly.pdbx_strand_id
1 'polypeptide(L)'
;MLYVAYYRVSTPKQGESGLSLAAQQAAVRSYVPDPAAIVATFQEVESSKNNGRPELAKAVVECRRLGATLLVAKLDRMSRDAAYILRLDVPFVAVDMPELNTLTKGIFASLAQQERELISKRTQEALVAK
;
A
#
# COMPACT_ATOMS: atom_id res chain seq x y z
N MET A 1 16.75 8.45 7.75
CA MET A 1 15.32 8.31 7.35
C MET A 1 14.81 7.04 8.01
N LEU A 2 13.61 7.05 8.60
CA LEU A 2 13.06 5.88 9.30
C LEU A 2 12.01 5.20 8.43
N TYR A 3 11.93 3.87 8.51
CA TYR A 3 11.02 3.05 7.74
C TYR A 3 10.19 2.13 8.62
N VAL A 4 8.92 1.96 8.25
CA VAL A 4 8.06 0.91 8.80
C VAL A 4 7.77 -0.08 7.68
N ALA A 5 8.19 -1.33 7.85
CA ALA A 5 7.99 -2.35 6.82
C ALA A 5 6.62 -3.03 6.98
N TYR A 6 5.94 -3.25 5.86
CA TYR A 6 4.68 -4.00 5.83
C TYR A 6 4.77 -5.17 4.84
N TYR A 7 4.37 -6.35 5.33
CA TYR A 7 4.38 -7.61 4.58
C TYR A 7 2.96 -8.18 4.49
N ARG A 8 2.66 -8.88 3.39
CA ARG A 8 1.39 -9.61 3.24
C ARG A 8 1.63 -11.03 2.78
N VAL A 9 1.08 -12.00 3.51
CA VAL A 9 1.21 -13.43 3.20
C VAL A 9 -0.16 -14.11 3.15
N SER A 10 -0.36 -14.98 2.17
CA SER A 10 -1.54 -15.84 2.09
C SER A 10 -1.38 -17.03 3.05
N THR A 11 -2.48 -17.46 3.67
CA THR A 11 -2.45 -18.69 4.49
C THR A 11 -2.09 -19.93 3.65
N PRO A 12 -1.43 -20.96 4.21
CA PRO A 12 -0.77 -22.02 3.45
C PRO A 12 -1.68 -23.00 2.70
N LYS A 13 -2.98 -22.74 2.53
CA LYS A 13 -3.92 -23.75 2.03
C LYS A 13 -4.19 -23.75 0.53
N GLN A 14 -4.01 -22.66 -0.22
CA GLN A 14 -4.15 -22.70 -1.68
C GLN A 14 -3.34 -21.59 -2.38
N GLY A 15 -2.55 -21.98 -3.39
CA GLY A 15 -2.37 -21.20 -4.62
C GLY A 15 -1.22 -20.20 -4.70
N GLU A 16 -0.24 -20.53 -5.55
CA GLU A 16 0.28 -19.79 -6.74
C GLU A 16 0.45 -18.25 -6.78
N SER A 17 0.07 -17.51 -5.75
CA SER A 17 -0.03 -16.05 -5.82
C SER A 17 1.17 -15.32 -5.21
N GLY A 18 2.35 -15.64 -5.76
CA GLY A 18 3.43 -14.69 -6.07
C GLY A 18 4.10 -13.95 -4.90
N LEU A 19 5.32 -14.40 -4.58
CA LEU A 19 6.32 -13.84 -3.66
C LEU A 19 6.22 -14.29 -2.19
N SER A 20 7.14 -15.16 -1.79
CA SER A 20 7.28 -15.65 -0.41
C SER A 20 7.59 -14.50 0.56
N LEU A 21 7.25 -14.69 1.84
CA LEU A 21 7.62 -13.75 2.91
C LEU A 21 9.12 -13.44 2.91
N ALA A 22 9.94 -14.48 2.75
CA ALA A 22 11.39 -14.35 2.70
C ALA A 22 11.85 -13.45 1.54
N ALA A 23 11.22 -13.57 0.37
CA ALA A 23 11.53 -12.71 -0.77
C ALA A 23 11.08 -11.25 -0.55
N GLN A 24 9.96 -11.03 0.15
CA GLN A 24 9.55 -9.69 0.55
C GLN A 24 10.53 -9.05 1.53
N GLN A 25 10.93 -9.78 2.56
CA GLN A 25 11.90 -9.33 3.56
C GLN A 25 13.26 -9.04 2.93
N ALA A 26 13.72 -9.89 2.01
CA ALA A 26 14.97 -9.68 1.28
C ALA A 26 14.93 -8.40 0.45
N ALA A 27 13.85 -8.16 -0.30
CA ALA A 27 13.69 -6.95 -1.11
C ALA A 27 13.70 -5.67 -0.24
N VAL A 28 12.91 -5.68 0.84
CA VAL A 28 12.88 -4.57 1.82
C VAL A 28 14.26 -4.31 2.42
N ARG A 29 14.97 -5.37 2.80
CA ARG A 29 16.31 -5.28 3.38
C ARG A 29 17.36 -4.78 2.40
N SER A 30 17.25 -5.14 1.11
CA SER A 30 18.16 -4.64 0.07
C SER A 30 17.90 -3.18 -0.32
N TYR A 31 16.70 -2.66 -0.06
CA TYR A 31 16.34 -1.28 -0.37
C TYR A 31 16.91 -0.30 0.67
N VAL A 32 16.90 -0.67 1.95
CA VAL A 32 17.39 0.19 3.01
C VAL A 32 18.93 0.16 3.10
N PRO A 33 19.61 1.31 3.18
CA PRO A 33 21.08 1.34 3.33
C PRO A 33 21.55 0.76 4.66
N ASP A 34 20.75 0.97 5.71
CA ASP A 34 21.00 0.48 7.07
C ASP A 34 19.75 -0.30 7.55
N PRO A 35 19.87 -1.60 7.88
CA PRO A 35 18.79 -2.37 8.47
C PRO A 35 18.20 -1.75 9.75
N ALA A 36 18.99 -0.99 10.52
CA ALA A 36 18.52 -0.31 11.74
C ALA A 36 17.54 0.85 11.43
N ALA A 37 17.46 1.29 10.17
CA ALA A 37 16.47 2.28 9.75
C ALA A 37 15.04 1.72 9.71
N ILE A 38 14.86 0.39 9.71
CA ILE A 38 13.55 -0.25 9.83
C ILE A 38 13.19 -0.32 11.32
N VAL A 39 12.33 0.60 11.75
CA VAL A 39 11.99 0.78 13.17
C VAL A 39 10.81 -0.06 13.64
N ALA A 40 9.97 -0.51 12.71
CA ALA A 40 8.86 -1.40 12.99
C ALA A 40 8.51 -2.26 11.77
N THR A 41 7.95 -3.44 12.02
CA THR A 41 7.48 -4.36 10.97
C THR A 41 6.08 -4.86 11.28
N PHE A 42 5.22 -4.87 10.28
CA PHE A 42 3.84 -5.37 10.37
C PHE A 42 3.62 -6.46 9.33
N GLN A 43 2.94 -7.53 9.70
CA GLN A 43 2.67 -8.66 8.81
C GLN A 43 1.18 -8.97 8.77
N GLU A 44 0.59 -8.81 7.60
CA GLU A 44 -0.80 -9.18 7.35
C GLU A 44 -0.90 -10.63 6.88
N VAL A 45 -1.82 -11.37 7.50
CA VAL A 45 -2.13 -12.75 7.11
C VAL A 45 -3.48 -12.76 6.41
N GLU A 46 -3.46 -12.92 5.10
CA GLU A 46 -4.66 -12.97 4.26
C GLU A 46 -5.39 -14.29 4.51
N SER A 47 -6.47 -14.21 5.28
CA SER A 47 -7.42 -15.31 5.48
C SER A 47 -8.63 -15.10 4.58
N SER A 48 -9.20 -16.18 4.05
CA SER A 48 -10.39 -16.15 3.17
C SER A 48 -11.62 -15.45 3.78
N LYS A 49 -11.58 -15.14 5.08
CA LYS A 49 -12.67 -14.54 5.84
C LYS A 49 -12.50 -13.05 6.14
N ASN A 50 -11.30 -12.47 6.00
CA ASN A 50 -11.08 -11.11 6.45
C ASN A 50 -10.10 -10.33 5.56
N ASN A 51 -10.64 -9.37 4.81
CA ASN A 51 -9.90 -8.43 3.95
C ASN A 51 -9.73 -7.05 4.58
N GLY A 52 -10.01 -6.89 5.88
CA GLY A 52 -10.00 -5.59 6.57
C GLY A 52 -8.62 -4.93 6.74
N ARG A 53 -7.53 -5.65 6.47
CA ARG A 53 -6.12 -5.21 6.57
C ARG A 53 -5.77 -4.41 7.85
N PRO A 54 -6.05 -4.94 9.04
CA PRO A 54 -5.79 -4.23 10.29
C PRO A 54 -4.30 -3.94 10.53
N GLU A 55 -3.38 -4.77 10.04
CA GLU A 55 -1.94 -4.58 10.25
C GLU A 55 -1.40 -3.44 9.39
N LEU A 56 -1.98 -3.24 8.20
CA LEU A 56 -1.65 -2.08 7.37
C LEU A 56 -2.08 -0.78 8.03
N ALA A 57 -3.27 -0.75 8.65
CA ALA A 57 -3.73 0.42 9.38
C ALA A 57 -2.82 0.77 10.57
N LYS A 58 -2.36 -0.24 11.32
CA LYS A 58 -1.37 -0.06 12.40
C LYS A 58 -0.04 0.46 11.86
N ALA A 59 0.45 -0.08 10.75
CA ALA A 59 1.68 0.38 10.11
C ALA A 59 1.62 1.86 9.72
N VAL A 60 0.48 2.31 9.17
CA VAL A 60 0.25 3.72 8.81
C VAL A 60 0.22 4.62 10.05
N VAL A 61 -0.47 4.21 11.12
CA VAL A 61 -0.48 4.95 12.39
C VAL A 61 0.93 5.08 12.95
N GLU A 62 1.72 4.01 12.90
CA GLU A 62 3.11 4.02 13.37
C GLU A 62 4.01 4.91 12.52
N CYS A 63 3.81 4.94 11.20
CA CYS A 63 4.49 5.88 10.31
C CYS A 63 4.22 7.34 10.73
N ARG A 64 2.96 7.68 11.01
CA ARG A 64 2.60 9.03 11.49
C ARG A 64 3.28 9.37 12.81
N ARG A 65 3.26 8.42 13.76
CA ARG A 65 3.83 8.61 15.09
C ARG A 65 5.34 8.86 15.05
N LEU A 66 6.05 8.17 14.15
CA LEU A 66 7.50 8.21 14.05
C LEU A 66 8.03 9.17 12.97
N GLY A 67 7.16 9.78 12.16
CA GLY A 67 7.56 10.50 10.95
C GLY A 67 8.29 9.59 9.95
N ALA A 68 7.94 8.30 9.92
CA ALA A 68 8.58 7.29 9.11
C ALA A 68 7.88 7.10 7.75
N THR A 69 8.59 6.46 6.82
CA THR A 69 8.07 6.09 5.50
C THR A 69 7.62 4.63 5.49
N LEU A 70 6.41 4.37 4.99
CA LEU A 70 5.89 3.02 4.84
C LEU A 70 6.65 2.30 3.71
N LEU A 71 7.23 1.15 3.99
CA LEU A 71 8.03 0.39 3.03
C LEU A 71 7.36 -0.95 2.73
N VAL A 72 7.08 -1.21 1.46
CA VAL A 72 6.45 -2.47 0.99
C VAL A 72 7.30 -3.10 -0.10
N ALA A 73 7.36 -4.43 -0.11
CA ALA A 73 8.15 -5.14 -1.13
C ALA A 73 7.56 -4.98 -2.54
N LYS A 74 6.23 -4.97 -2.66
CA LYS A 74 5.51 -4.73 -3.91
C LYS A 74 4.24 -3.92 -3.71
N LEU A 75 3.86 -3.13 -4.71
CA LEU A 75 2.63 -2.31 -4.64
C LEU A 75 1.37 -3.17 -4.47
N ASP A 76 1.30 -4.33 -5.14
CA ASP A 76 0.16 -5.26 -5.07
C ASP A 76 -0.02 -5.90 -3.67
N ARG A 77 1.04 -5.88 -2.85
CA ARG A 77 1.00 -6.31 -1.44
C ARG A 77 0.42 -5.25 -0.52
N MET A 78 0.53 -3.97 -0.86
CA MET A 78 -0.10 -2.86 -0.13
C MET A 78 -1.59 -2.76 -0.46
N SER A 79 -1.95 -2.58 -1.74
CA SER A 79 -3.33 -2.58 -2.22
C SER A 79 -3.42 -2.74 -3.73
N ARG A 80 -4.51 -3.33 -4.21
CA ARG A 80 -4.92 -3.29 -5.63
C ARG A 80 -5.90 -2.16 -5.93
N ASP A 81 -6.40 -1.49 -4.89
CA ASP A 81 -7.31 -0.35 -4.98
C ASP A 81 -6.48 0.94 -5.07
N ALA A 82 -6.51 1.59 -6.24
CA ALA A 82 -5.81 2.84 -6.49
C ALA A 82 -6.32 3.98 -5.58
N ALA A 83 -7.62 4.02 -5.26
CA ALA A 83 -8.19 5.01 -4.37
C ALA A 83 -7.65 4.85 -2.94
N TYR A 84 -7.39 3.62 -2.49
CA TYR A 84 -6.72 3.39 -1.20
C TYR A 84 -5.29 3.92 -1.20
N ILE A 85 -4.52 3.62 -2.24
CA ILE A 85 -3.12 4.08 -2.38
C ILE A 85 -3.06 5.61 -2.33
N LEU A 86 -4.05 6.28 -2.92
CA LEU A 86 -4.14 7.73 -3.00
C LEU A 86 -4.64 8.41 -1.73
N ARG A 87 -5.36 7.69 -0.87
CA ARG A 87 -5.82 8.20 0.43
C ARG A 87 -4.76 8.07 1.52
N LEU A 88 -3.66 7.37 1.27
CA LEU A 88 -2.56 7.29 2.22
C LEU A 88 -1.96 8.68 2.42
N ASP A 89 -2.00 9.14 3.66
CA ASP A 89 -1.48 10.43 4.11
C ASP A 89 -0.03 10.36 4.61
N VAL A 90 0.57 9.17 4.55
CA VAL A 90 1.98 8.93 4.92
C VAL A 90 2.84 8.72 3.68
N PRO A 91 4.12 9.13 3.71
CA PRO A 91 5.08 8.74 2.67
C PRO A 91 5.16 7.22 2.58
N PHE A 92 5.16 6.68 1.36
CA PHE A 92 5.40 5.25 1.15
C PHE A 92 6.36 5.01 -0.02
N VAL A 93 7.01 3.85 0.01
CA VAL A 93 7.85 3.32 -1.06
C VAL A 93 7.46 1.87 -1.32
N ALA A 94 7.30 1.52 -2.59
CA ALA A 94 7.22 0.15 -3.06
C ALA A 94 8.56 -0.26 -3.68
N VAL A 95 9.22 -1.29 -3.17
CA VAL A 95 10.59 -1.67 -3.59
C VAL A 95 10.65 -2.15 -5.03
N ASP A 96 9.57 -2.72 -5.56
CA ASP A 96 9.43 -3.08 -6.98
C ASP A 96 9.26 -1.88 -7.90
N MET A 97 8.95 -0.72 -7.34
CA MET A 97 8.87 0.56 -8.02
C MET A 97 9.62 1.61 -7.18
N PRO A 98 10.95 1.45 -6.99
CA PRO A 98 11.71 2.27 -6.06
C PRO A 98 11.74 3.75 -6.48
N GLU A 99 11.53 4.00 -7.78
CA GLU A 99 11.45 5.33 -8.34
C GLU A 99 10.20 6.08 -7.92
N LEU A 100 9.05 5.46 -7.59
CA LEU A 100 7.71 6.06 -7.42
C LEU A 100 7.73 7.54 -6.97
N ASN A 101 7.95 8.42 -7.94
CA ASN A 101 8.43 9.78 -7.70
C ASN A 101 7.21 10.71 -7.62
N THR A 102 7.43 12.00 -7.32
CA THR A 102 6.38 13.04 -7.33
C THR A 102 5.52 13.00 -8.61
N LEU A 103 6.11 12.61 -9.75
CA LEU A 103 5.41 12.40 -11.02
C LEU A 103 4.38 11.27 -10.95
N THR A 104 4.74 10.10 -10.41
CA THR A 104 3.82 8.96 -10.28
C THR A 104 2.71 9.27 -9.28
N LYS A 105 3.02 9.97 -8.19
CA LYS A 105 2.00 10.51 -7.27
C LYS A 105 1.06 11.49 -7.98
N GLY A 106 1.58 12.33 -8.87
CA GLY A 106 0.79 13.24 -9.72
C GLY A 106 -0.14 12.49 -10.68
N ILE A 107 0.35 11.46 -11.37
CA ILE A 107 -0.46 10.61 -12.27
C ILE A 107 -1.57 9.92 -11.49
N PHE A 108 -1.25 9.32 -10.34
CA PHE A 108 -2.26 8.72 -9.49
C PHE A 108 -3.27 9.77 -9.01
N ALA A 109 -2.83 10.97 -8.60
CA ALA A 109 -3.73 12.04 -8.17
C ALA A 109 -4.70 12.47 -9.28
N SER A 110 -4.20 12.58 -10.53
CA SER A 110 -5.05 12.84 -11.70
C SER A 110 -6.07 11.73 -11.94
N LEU A 111 -5.69 10.46 -11.78
CA LEU A 111 -6.60 9.33 -11.92
C LEU A 111 -7.71 9.34 -10.84
N ALA A 112 -7.40 9.62 -9.57
CA ALA A 112 -8.43 9.74 -8.53
C ALA A 112 -9.37 10.92 -8.76
N GLN A 113 -8.86 12.04 -9.26
CA GLN A 113 -9.68 13.20 -9.59
C GLN A 113 -10.70 12.83 -10.68
N GLN A 114 -10.25 12.15 -11.74
CA GLN A 114 -11.12 11.66 -12.81
C GLN A 114 -12.17 10.67 -12.29
N GLU A 115 -11.79 9.76 -11.39
CA GLU A 115 -12.73 8.79 -10.82
C GLU A 115 -13.82 9.46 -9.96
N ARG A 116 -13.45 10.49 -9.17
CA ARG A 116 -14.42 11.33 -8.43
C ARG A 116 -15.40 12.02 -9.37
N GLU A 117 -14.90 12.60 -10.46
CA GLU A 117 -15.72 13.28 -11.46
C GLU A 117 -16.70 12.31 -12.13
N LEU A 118 -16.25 11.11 -12.49
CA LEU A 118 -17.12 10.07 -13.06
C LEU A 118 -18.21 9.61 -12.09
N ILE A 119 -17.90 9.44 -10.81
CA ILE A 119 -18.90 9.11 -9.78
C ILE A 119 -19.91 10.24 -9.63
N SER A 120 -19.44 11.49 -9.56
CA SER A 120 -20.30 12.67 -9.47
C SER A 120 -21.24 12.75 -10.67
N LYS A 121 -20.71 12.56 -11.87
CA LYS A 121 -21.46 12.58 -13.12
C LYS A 121 -22.54 11.49 -13.16
N ARG A 122 -22.21 10.26 -12.80
CA ARG A 122 -23.18 9.15 -12.71
C ARG A 122 -24.29 9.42 -11.68
N THR A 123 -23.94 10.08 -10.57
CA THR A 123 -24.91 10.41 -9.52
C THR A 123 -25.88 11.49 -10.00
N GLN A 124 -25.39 12.51 -10.74
CA GLN A 124 -26.24 13.52 -11.37
C GLN A 124 -27.13 12.90 -12.45
N GLU A 125 -26.59 12.06 -13.33
CA GLU A 125 -27.36 11.35 -14.37
C GLU A 125 -28.47 10.49 -13.75
N ALA A 126 -28.19 9.80 -12.64
CA ALA A 126 -29.18 9.02 -11.90
C ALA A 126 -30.26 9.87 -11.20
N LEU A 127 -29.95 11.12 -10.83
CA LEU A 127 -30.91 12.07 -10.23
C LEU A 127 -31.83 12.71 -11.28
N VAL A 128 -31.34 12.92 -12.50
CA VAL A 128 -32.10 13.49 -13.63
C VAL A 128 -32.99 12.44 -14.30
N ALA A 129 -32.60 11.16 -14.25
CA ALA A 129 -33.39 10.05 -14.79
C ALA A 129 -34.57 9.62 -13.88
N LYS A 130 -34.91 10.41 -12.85
CA LYS A 130 -35.96 10.15 -11.88
C LYS A 130 -37.03 11.24 -11.94
#